data_AF-A0A523HH22-F1
#
_entry.id   AF-A0A523HH22-F1
#
_cell.length_a   1.000
_cell.length_b   1.000
_cell.length_c   1.000
_cell.angle_alpha   90.00
_cell.angle_beta   90.00
_cell.angle_gamma   90.00
#
_symmetry.space_group_name_H-M   'P 1'
#
loop_
_entity.id
_entity.type
_entity.pdbx_description
1 polymer ?
#
loop_
_entity_poly.entity_id
_entity_poly.type
_entity_poly.pdbx_seq_one_letter_code
_entity_poly.pdbx_strand_id
1 'polypeptide(L)'
;MLLGTLDSAIAIVVALFSLSMPLLLWLGWRTLRGAQAIPFFTLRSQRIREGWRLILLGFALGFFGLVTRVFGPQAVAVIVTPTPSNTPNPTLTPTPTLTLPPSITPTASVTPTASITPTPSATSTPEIPEGLTVLFRETITPRPEAVFSTIEISRNLDTLNRAVAPATGFENPIDALFGAFTYDFLEDGVRWTAIWYFESSIVCSETKPWDGGTGGYGYTECEPLQGWQPGEYEVQMFLGKNWIVSSRFRIDGSAPTPTPSPTS
;
A
#
# COMPACT_ATOMS: atom_id res chain seq x y z
N MET A 1 34.04 37.67 2.89
CA MET A 1 32.60 37.95 3.08
C MET A 1 31.72 36.72 2.87
N LEU A 2 32.03 35.83 1.91
CA LEU A 2 31.23 34.62 1.61
C LEU A 2 31.15 33.56 2.73
N LEU A 3 32.18 33.41 3.59
CA LEU A 3 32.14 32.42 4.68
C LEU A 3 31.08 32.76 5.75
N GLY A 4 30.95 34.04 6.13
CA GLY A 4 29.99 34.46 7.16
C GLY A 4 28.52 34.28 6.76
N THR A 5 28.20 34.32 5.46
CA THR A 5 26.85 34.07 4.96
C THR A 5 26.48 32.58 4.97
N LEU A 6 27.46 31.68 4.81
CA LEU A 6 27.28 30.22 4.84
C LEU A 6 27.02 29.71 6.26
N ASP A 7 27.77 30.18 7.25
CA ASP A 7 27.55 29.84 8.66
C ASP A 7 26.16 30.32 9.14
N SER A 8 25.77 31.52 8.70
CA SER A 8 24.44 32.08 8.98
C SER A 8 23.32 31.25 8.35
N ALA A 9 23.52 30.74 7.13
CA ALA A 9 22.56 29.89 6.45
C ALA A 9 22.38 28.54 7.16
N ILE A 10 23.47 27.90 7.60
CA ILE A 10 23.42 26.65 8.37
C ILE A 10 22.67 26.87 9.70
N ALA A 11 22.95 27.97 10.40
CA ALA A 11 22.29 28.30 11.66
C ALA A 11 20.77 28.48 11.50
N ILE A 12 20.30 29.13 10.42
CA ILE A 12 18.88 29.32 10.12
C ILE A 12 18.19 27.97 9.86
N VAL A 13 18.82 27.10 9.07
CA VAL A 13 18.28 25.78 8.75
C VAL A 13 18.16 24.91 10.01
N VAL A 14 19.19 24.90 10.86
CA VAL A 14 19.16 24.19 12.14
C VAL A 14 18.07 24.75 13.07
N ALA A 15 17.88 26.07 13.11
CA ALA A 15 16.84 26.70 13.91
C ALA A 15 15.42 26.30 13.44
N LEU A 16 15.17 26.27 12.12
CA LEU A 16 13.88 25.84 11.55
C LEU A 16 13.55 24.38 11.87
N PHE A 17 14.53 23.47 11.77
CA PHE A 17 14.34 22.07 12.13
C PHE A 17 14.13 21.88 13.64
N SER A 18 14.86 22.63 14.46
CA SER A 18 14.71 22.58 15.93
C SER A 18 13.37 23.14 16.41
N LEU A 19 12.80 24.12 15.71
CA LEU A 19 11.51 24.73 16.04
C LEU A 19 10.31 23.92 15.52
N SER A 20 10.46 23.22 14.39
CA SER A 20 9.42 22.36 13.82
C SER A 20 9.24 21.06 14.61
N MET A 21 10.30 20.52 15.22
CA MET A 21 10.26 19.31 16.04
C MET A 21 9.26 19.37 17.22
N PRO A 22 9.30 20.36 18.14
CA PRO A 22 8.35 20.45 19.25
C PRO A 22 6.92 20.73 18.77
N LEU A 23 6.74 21.50 17.69
CA LEU A 23 5.43 21.76 17.11
C LEU A 23 4.78 20.46 16.61
N LEU A 24 5.50 19.65 15.84
CA LEU A 24 4.99 18.38 15.32
C LEU A 24 4.73 17.35 16.42
N LEU A 25 5.59 17.28 17.44
CA LEU A 25 5.35 16.44 18.62
C LEU A 25 4.08 16.86 19.36
N TRP A 26 3.85 18.16 19.51
CA TRP A 26 2.64 18.67 20.18
C TRP A 26 1.37 18.38 19.37
N LEU A 27 1.38 18.61 18.05
CA LEU A 27 0.26 18.25 17.17
C LEU A 27 -0.02 16.75 17.18
N GLY A 28 1.02 15.92 17.06
CA GLY A 28 0.88 14.46 17.12
C GLY A 28 0.32 13.98 18.47
N TRP A 29 0.82 14.52 19.58
CA TRP A 29 0.30 14.17 20.91
C TRP A 29 -1.18 14.54 21.07
N ARG A 30 -1.60 15.69 20.53
CA ARG A 30 -3.00 16.13 20.56
C ARG A 30 -3.91 15.22 19.73
N THR A 31 -3.47 14.76 18.56
CA THR A 31 -4.26 13.83 17.74
C THR A 31 -4.38 12.45 18.39
N LEU A 32 -3.33 11.95 19.05
CA LEU A 32 -3.38 10.69 19.81
C LEU A 32 -4.35 10.75 21.00
N ARG A 33 -4.35 11.85 21.77
CA ARG A 33 -5.32 12.02 22.88
C ARG A 33 -6.76 12.05 22.39
N GLY A 34 -7.04 12.68 21.24
CA GLY A 34 -8.37 12.71 20.65
C GLY A 34 -8.87 11.35 20.13
N ALA A 35 -7.95 10.44 19.79
CA ALA A 35 -8.29 9.11 19.28
C ALA A 35 -8.77 8.12 20.37
N GLN A 36 -8.52 8.40 21.65
CA GLN A 36 -8.95 7.54 22.76
C GLN A 36 -10.46 7.63 23.06
N ALA A 37 -11.15 8.65 22.53
CA ALA A 37 -12.58 8.88 22.78
C ALA A 37 -13.52 8.26 21.72
N ILE A 38 -12.99 7.54 20.73
CA ILE A 38 -13.78 6.98 19.62
C ILE A 38 -14.10 5.51 19.92
N PRO A 39 -15.38 5.11 19.99
CA PRO A 39 -15.78 3.73 20.30
C PRO A 39 -15.50 2.75 19.15
N PHE A 40 -15.42 3.23 17.90
CA PHE A 40 -15.17 2.41 16.71
C PHE A 40 -13.66 2.18 16.45
N PHE A 41 -13.24 0.91 16.38
CA PHE A 41 -11.84 0.49 16.26
C PHE A 41 -11.16 0.93 14.94
N THR A 42 -11.89 0.90 13.82
CA THR A 42 -11.36 1.26 12.48
C THR A 42 -11.07 2.77 12.35
N LEU A 43 -11.88 3.62 12.97
CA LEU A 43 -11.67 5.07 13.03
C LEU A 43 -10.54 5.44 14.00
N ARG A 44 -10.36 4.65 15.06
CA ARG A 44 -9.25 4.81 16.02
C ARG A 44 -7.90 4.44 15.39
N SER A 45 -7.82 3.36 14.61
CA SER A 45 -6.56 2.91 13.99
C SER A 45 -6.05 3.87 12.90
N GLN A 46 -6.95 4.51 12.14
CA GLN A 46 -6.57 5.55 11.16
C GLN A 46 -5.96 6.79 11.83
N ARG A 47 -6.61 7.32 12.89
CA ARG A 47 -6.08 8.49 13.62
C ARG A 47 -4.80 8.19 14.41
N ILE A 48 -4.64 6.96 14.90
CA ILE A 48 -3.39 6.51 15.54
C ILE A 48 -2.23 6.52 14.52
N ARG A 49 -2.44 6.03 13.29
CA ARG A 49 -1.41 6.06 12.23
C ARG A 49 -1.00 7.47 11.84
N GLU A 50 -1.96 8.38 11.68
CA GLU A 50 -1.67 9.79 11.38
C GLU A 50 -0.89 10.48 12.52
N GLY A 51 -1.28 10.22 13.76
CA GLY A 51 -0.58 10.73 14.94
C GLY A 51 0.86 10.22 15.04
N TRP A 52 1.08 8.91 14.84
CA TRP A 52 2.42 8.32 14.82
C TRP A 52 3.27 8.85 13.67
N ARG A 53 2.69 9.06 12.49
CA ARG A 53 3.40 9.64 11.35
C ARG A 53 3.92 11.05 11.65
N LEU A 54 3.13 11.88 12.33
CA LEU A 54 3.55 13.24 12.73
C LEU A 54 4.66 13.21 13.79
N ILE A 55 4.58 12.29 14.76
CA ILE A 55 5.61 12.12 15.80
C ILE A 55 6.93 11.66 15.18
N LEU A 56 6.89 10.63 14.32
CA LEU A 56 8.06 10.12 13.61
C LEU A 56 8.68 11.19 12.71
N LEU A 57 7.84 11.97 12.01
CA LEU A 57 8.31 13.08 11.20
C LEU A 57 9.01 14.16 12.05
N GLY A 58 8.46 14.51 13.21
CA GLY A 58 9.09 15.45 14.15
C GLY A 58 10.45 14.98 14.64
N PHE A 59 10.58 13.70 15.03
CA PHE A 59 11.87 13.10 15.41
C PHE A 59 12.86 13.08 14.24
N ALA A 60 12.41 12.72 13.03
CA ALA A 60 13.25 12.70 11.84
C ALA A 60 13.80 14.10 11.50
N LEU A 61 12.96 15.14 11.57
CA LEU A 61 13.37 16.54 11.37
C LEU A 61 14.37 16.99 12.45
N GLY A 62 14.14 16.64 13.72
CA GLY A 62 15.08 16.94 14.80
C GLY A 62 16.43 16.24 14.60
N PHE A 63 16.41 14.97 14.20
CA PHE A 63 17.61 14.21 13.86
C PHE A 63 18.35 14.83 12.67
N PHE A 64 17.64 15.23 11.61
CA PHE A 64 18.24 15.91 10.46
C PHE A 64 18.85 17.28 10.84
N GLY A 65 18.21 18.03 11.74
CA GLY A 65 18.77 19.24 12.34
C GLY A 65 20.06 18.96 13.11
N LEU A 66 20.14 17.84 13.83
CA LEU A 66 21.36 17.42 14.54
C LEU A 66 22.48 17.05 13.57
N VAL A 67 22.16 16.26 12.53
CA VAL A 67 23.12 15.83 11.50
C VAL A 67 23.67 17.05 10.75
N THR A 68 22.81 17.97 10.32
CA THR A 68 23.25 19.20 9.64
C THR A 68 24.13 20.06 10.54
N ARG A 69 23.88 20.11 11.85
CA ARG A 69 24.77 20.80 12.81
C ARG A 69 26.15 20.14 12.89
N VAL A 70 26.23 18.82 12.92
CA VAL A 70 27.49 18.08 13.09
C VAL A 70 28.30 18.03 11.79
N PHE A 71 27.63 17.80 10.66
CA PHE A 71 28.27 17.55 9.36
C PHE A 71 28.23 18.75 8.41
N GLY A 72 27.40 19.76 8.66
CA GLY A 72 27.26 20.95 7.81
C GLY A 72 28.58 21.68 7.53
N PRO A 73 29.40 21.99 8.55
CA PRO A 73 30.70 22.64 8.33
C PRO A 73 31.67 21.80 7.48
N GLN A 74 31.64 20.47 7.64
CA GLN A 74 32.49 19.53 6.90
C GLN A 74 32.11 19.46 5.43
N ALA A 75 30.81 19.48 5.12
CA ALA A 75 30.31 19.46 3.76
C ALA A 75 30.66 20.74 2.99
N VAL A 76 30.56 21.91 3.64
CA VAL A 76 30.92 23.20 3.02
C VAL A 76 32.41 23.26 2.67
N ALA A 77 33.27 22.69 3.52
CA ALA A 77 34.72 22.67 3.29
C ALA A 77 35.14 21.88 2.05
N VAL A 78 34.41 20.82 1.69
CA VAL A 78 34.68 20.02 0.48
C VAL A 78 34.23 20.74 -0.78
N ILE A 79 33.09 21.45 -0.72
CA ILE A 79 32.51 22.14 -1.88
C ILE A 79 33.29 23.43 -2.20
N VAL A 80 33.78 24.15 -1.18
CA VAL A 80 34.60 25.36 -1.33
C VAL A 80 36.09 25.00 -1.25
N THR A 81 36.56 24.17 -2.17
CA THR A 81 38.01 23.94 -2.31
C THR A 81 38.63 25.19 -2.96
N PRO A 82 39.80 25.72 -2.50
CA PRO A 82 40.46 26.81 -3.20
C PRO A 82 40.89 26.34 -4.60
N THR A 83 40.29 26.93 -5.64
CA THR A 83 40.61 26.63 -7.04
C THR A 83 42.10 26.88 -7.32
N PRO A 84 42.87 25.91 -7.87
CA PRO A 84 44.22 26.18 -8.34
C PRO A 84 44.17 27.22 -9.47
N SER A 85 45.01 28.24 -9.37
CA SER A 85 45.13 29.31 -10.37
C SER A 85 45.52 28.72 -11.73
N ASN A 86 44.70 28.99 -12.76
CA ASN A 86 44.96 28.54 -14.13
C ASN A 86 46.26 29.17 -14.64
N THR A 87 47.28 28.35 -14.84
CA THR A 87 48.51 28.73 -15.55
C THR A 87 48.16 28.90 -17.04
N PRO A 88 48.47 30.04 -17.69
CA PRO A 88 48.24 30.17 -19.12
C PRO A 88 49.30 29.34 -19.87
N ASN A 89 48.86 28.46 -20.77
CA ASN A 89 49.77 27.71 -21.67
C ASN A 89 49.23 27.79 -23.12
N PRO A 90 50.11 27.80 -24.12
CA PRO A 90 50.08 28.78 -25.22
C PRO A 90 49.10 28.47 -26.34
N THR A 91 48.75 29.55 -27.02
CA THR A 91 48.02 29.63 -28.29
C THR A 91 48.71 28.80 -29.36
N LEU A 92 48.03 27.77 -29.87
CA LEU A 92 48.41 27.07 -31.10
C LEU A 92 47.79 27.78 -32.32
N THR A 93 48.65 28.09 -33.29
CA THR A 93 48.40 28.74 -34.57
C THR A 93 47.51 27.89 -35.50
N PRO A 94 46.55 28.48 -36.25
CA PRO A 94 45.65 27.72 -37.13
C PRO A 94 46.29 27.36 -38.47
N THR A 95 45.96 26.18 -39.02
CA THR A 95 46.20 25.82 -40.44
C THR A 95 45.21 24.72 -40.87
N PRO A 96 44.92 24.54 -42.16
CA PRO A 96 43.71 25.02 -42.81
C PRO A 96 42.69 23.91 -43.15
N THR A 97 41.48 24.39 -43.41
CA THR A 97 40.24 23.71 -43.79
C THR A 97 40.37 22.82 -45.03
N LEU A 98 39.95 21.55 -44.91
CA LEU A 98 39.65 20.68 -46.06
C LEU A 98 38.13 20.53 -46.22
N THR A 99 37.66 21.03 -47.36
CA THR A 99 36.28 21.00 -47.85
C THR A 99 35.99 19.63 -48.47
N LEU A 100 34.99 18.91 -47.96
CA LEU A 100 34.45 17.70 -48.58
C LEU A 100 33.10 18.01 -49.26
N PRO A 101 32.84 17.49 -50.48
CA PRO A 101 31.63 17.76 -51.24
C PRO A 101 30.41 16.95 -50.72
N PRO A 102 29.17 17.44 -50.93
CA PRO A 102 27.96 16.73 -50.56
C PRO A 102 27.55 15.73 -51.65
N SER A 103 26.91 14.62 -51.23
CA SER A 103 25.79 13.93 -51.90
C SER A 103 25.85 12.43 -51.62
N ILE A 104 24.82 11.86 -50.99
CA ILE A 104 23.73 11.15 -51.66
C ILE A 104 22.68 10.66 -50.63
N THR A 105 21.42 10.98 -50.92
CA THR A 105 20.18 10.35 -50.38
C THR A 105 19.78 9.26 -51.39
N PRO A 106 19.41 8.03 -50.98
CA PRO A 106 18.00 7.60 -50.83
C PRO A 106 17.85 6.46 -49.76
N THR A 107 16.72 5.88 -49.34
CA THR A 107 15.27 6.00 -49.56
C THR A 107 14.62 5.16 -48.44
N ALA A 108 13.37 5.47 -48.09
CA ALA A 108 12.55 4.72 -47.13
C ALA A 108 12.31 3.25 -47.54
N SER A 109 12.08 2.37 -46.56
CA SER A 109 11.21 1.21 -46.77
C SER A 109 10.50 0.80 -45.48
N VAL A 110 9.19 0.70 -45.63
CA VAL A 110 8.16 0.24 -44.70
C VAL A 110 8.24 -1.26 -44.46
N THR A 111 7.80 -1.74 -43.29
CA THR A 111 6.60 -2.60 -43.12
C THR A 111 6.59 -3.27 -41.73
N PRO A 112 5.52 -3.13 -40.93
CA PRO A 112 5.27 -3.96 -39.76
C PRO A 112 4.56 -5.27 -40.16
N THR A 113 5.00 -6.41 -39.63
CA THR A 113 4.25 -7.67 -39.69
C THR A 113 3.82 -8.04 -38.28
N ALA A 114 2.52 -7.91 -38.00
CA ALA A 114 1.89 -8.52 -36.84
C ALA A 114 1.63 -10.00 -37.14
N SER A 115 1.96 -10.87 -36.20
CA SER A 115 1.52 -12.27 -36.20
C SER A 115 0.64 -12.49 -34.97
N ILE A 116 -0.64 -12.73 -35.23
CA ILE A 116 -1.60 -13.21 -34.24
C ILE A 116 -1.33 -14.69 -33.98
N THR A 117 -1.21 -15.08 -32.70
CA THR A 117 -1.11 -16.48 -32.28
C THR A 117 -2.34 -16.82 -31.44
N PRO A 118 -2.99 -17.97 -31.66
CA PRO A 118 -4.29 -18.30 -31.06
C PRO A 118 -4.23 -18.58 -29.55
N THR A 119 -5.27 -18.08 -28.89
CA THR A 119 -5.64 -18.20 -27.48
C THR A 119 -5.85 -19.66 -27.04
N PRO A 120 -5.29 -20.11 -25.89
CA PRO A 120 -5.65 -21.39 -25.29
C PRO A 120 -6.99 -21.33 -24.53
N SER A 121 -7.63 -22.50 -24.49
CA SER A 121 -8.96 -22.83 -23.98
C SER A 121 -9.26 -22.35 -22.55
N ALA A 122 -10.45 -21.77 -22.36
CA ALA A 122 -10.98 -21.39 -21.04
C ALA A 122 -11.29 -22.65 -20.21
N THR A 123 -10.55 -22.83 -19.12
CA THR A 123 -10.91 -23.71 -18.01
C THR A 123 -11.80 -22.90 -17.06
N SER A 124 -12.89 -23.51 -16.56
CA SER A 124 -13.88 -22.91 -15.66
C SER A 124 -13.29 -22.54 -14.30
N THR A 125 -12.42 -21.55 -14.28
CA THR A 125 -11.97 -20.89 -13.07
C THR A 125 -13.04 -19.88 -12.70
N PRO A 126 -13.44 -19.76 -11.43
CA PRO A 126 -14.36 -18.72 -10.99
C PRO A 126 -13.84 -17.33 -11.42
N GLU A 127 -14.61 -16.62 -12.24
CA GLU A 127 -14.28 -15.27 -12.70
C GLU A 127 -15.10 -14.23 -11.94
N ILE A 128 -14.48 -13.08 -11.67
CA ILE A 128 -15.13 -11.94 -11.01
C ILE A 128 -16.26 -11.41 -11.92
N PRO A 129 -17.49 -11.19 -11.41
CA PRO A 129 -18.62 -10.69 -12.21
C PRO A 129 -18.31 -9.38 -12.95
N GLU A 130 -18.69 -9.30 -14.22
CA GLU A 130 -18.34 -8.22 -15.16
C GLU A 130 -18.66 -6.79 -14.66
N GLY A 131 -19.64 -6.65 -13.76
CA GLY A 131 -20.03 -5.35 -13.18
C GLY A 131 -18.96 -4.70 -12.30
N LEU A 132 -17.97 -5.46 -11.81
CA LEU A 132 -16.88 -4.92 -10.97
C LEU A 132 -15.61 -4.60 -11.77
N THR A 133 -15.47 -5.09 -13.01
CA THR A 133 -14.24 -5.03 -13.82
C THR A 133 -13.82 -3.61 -14.23
N VAL A 134 -14.78 -2.69 -14.37
CA VAL A 134 -14.55 -1.34 -14.90
C VAL A 134 -13.72 -0.45 -13.96
N LEU A 135 -13.60 -0.81 -12.67
CA LEU A 135 -12.79 -0.09 -11.68
C LEU A 135 -11.39 -0.70 -11.45
N PHE A 136 -11.06 -1.84 -12.07
CA PHE A 136 -9.77 -2.50 -11.88
C PHE A 136 -8.69 -1.98 -12.82
N ARG A 137 -8.07 -0.85 -12.48
CA ARG A 137 -6.67 -0.60 -12.85
C ARG A 137 -5.78 -1.39 -11.88
N GLU A 138 -5.39 -2.59 -12.28
CA GLU A 138 -4.30 -3.33 -11.63
C GLU A 138 -2.99 -2.62 -11.96
N THR A 139 -2.26 -2.16 -10.94
CA THR A 139 -0.96 -1.49 -11.13
C THR A 139 0.21 -2.47 -10.94
N ILE A 140 -0.05 -3.63 -10.34
CA ILE A 140 0.97 -4.62 -9.96
C ILE A 140 0.40 -6.03 -10.21
N THR A 141 1.14 -6.83 -10.97
CA THR A 141 0.84 -8.25 -11.19
C THR A 141 1.31 -9.07 -9.98
N PRO A 142 0.47 -9.94 -9.37
CA PRO A 142 0.89 -10.81 -8.27
C PRO A 142 2.04 -11.72 -8.67
N ARG A 143 2.88 -12.10 -7.70
CA ARG A 143 3.89 -13.14 -7.91
C ARG A 143 3.21 -14.50 -8.13
N PRO A 144 3.72 -15.36 -9.03
CA PRO A 144 3.15 -16.67 -9.25
C PRO A 144 3.27 -17.61 -8.05
N GLU A 145 4.19 -17.31 -7.12
CA GLU A 145 4.44 -18.06 -5.88
C GLU A 145 3.58 -17.57 -4.71
N ALA A 146 2.80 -16.49 -4.88
CA ALA A 146 1.97 -15.94 -3.82
C ALA A 146 0.85 -16.92 -3.45
N VAL A 147 0.75 -17.25 -2.16
CA VAL A 147 -0.17 -18.27 -1.66
C VAL A 147 -0.94 -17.79 -0.43
N PHE A 148 -2.17 -18.29 -0.33
CA PHE A 148 -2.98 -18.24 0.88
C PHE A 148 -3.21 -19.66 1.39
N SER A 149 -3.27 -19.83 2.72
CA SER A 149 -3.77 -21.07 3.31
C SER A 149 -5.27 -21.21 3.10
N THR A 150 -5.81 -22.37 3.49
CA THR A 150 -7.26 -22.50 3.73
C THR A 150 -7.75 -21.42 4.70
N ILE A 151 -8.97 -20.95 4.47
CA ILE A 151 -9.62 -19.92 5.28
C ILE A 151 -10.33 -20.61 6.46
N GLU A 152 -9.92 -20.27 7.67
CA GLU A 152 -10.51 -20.72 8.92
C GLU A 152 -11.57 -19.71 9.38
N ILE A 153 -12.84 -20.14 9.45
CA ILE A 153 -13.93 -19.27 9.88
C ILE A 153 -14.03 -19.30 11.40
N SER A 154 -14.14 -18.14 12.04
CA SER A 154 -14.35 -18.02 13.48
C SER A 154 -15.14 -16.75 13.85
N ARG A 155 -15.70 -16.75 15.07
CA ARG A 155 -16.29 -15.56 15.71
C ARG A 155 -15.25 -14.61 16.31
N ASN A 156 -14.03 -15.08 16.56
CA ASN A 156 -13.01 -14.31 17.26
C ASN A 156 -11.61 -14.59 16.72
N LEU A 157 -10.75 -13.59 16.81
CA LEU A 157 -9.33 -13.69 16.50
C LEU A 157 -8.47 -13.47 17.75
N ASP A 158 -7.27 -14.05 17.76
CA ASP A 158 -6.26 -13.76 18.77
C ASP A 158 -5.45 -12.48 18.45
N THR A 159 -4.45 -12.15 19.27
CA THR A 159 -3.62 -10.96 19.08
C THR A 159 -2.75 -10.99 17.81
N LEU A 160 -2.64 -12.15 17.15
CA LEU A 160 -1.87 -12.35 15.93
C LEU A 160 -2.78 -12.58 14.73
N ASN A 161 -4.08 -12.31 14.83
CA ASN A 161 -5.09 -12.52 13.79
C ASN A 161 -5.35 -13.99 13.42
N ARG A 162 -5.10 -14.94 14.34
CA ARG A 162 -5.44 -16.35 14.13
C ARG A 162 -6.86 -16.63 14.61
N ALA A 163 -7.56 -17.53 13.94
CA ALA A 163 -8.89 -17.95 14.35
C ALA A 163 -8.86 -18.62 15.74
N VAL A 164 -9.73 -18.18 16.64
CA VAL A 164 -9.94 -18.82 17.93
C VAL A 164 -11.12 -19.78 17.81
N ALA A 165 -10.89 -21.07 18.04
CA ALA A 165 -11.92 -22.12 17.90
C ALA A 165 -12.63 -22.08 16.52
N PRO A 166 -11.90 -22.26 15.41
CA PRO A 166 -12.50 -22.25 14.08
C PRO A 166 -13.53 -23.38 13.92
N ALA A 167 -14.58 -23.10 13.15
CA ALA A 167 -15.66 -24.04 12.91
C ALA A 167 -16.21 -23.91 11.48
N THR A 168 -16.86 -24.97 11.00
CA THR A 168 -17.59 -24.98 9.71
C THR A 168 -19.10 -24.76 9.90
N GLY A 169 -19.56 -24.59 11.13
CA GLY A 169 -20.97 -24.42 11.49
C GLY A 169 -21.12 -23.42 12.63
N PHE A 170 -22.08 -22.50 12.51
CA PHE A 170 -22.34 -21.46 13.50
C PHE A 170 -23.84 -21.30 13.75
N GLU A 171 -24.23 -21.06 15.00
CA GLU A 171 -25.64 -20.83 15.35
C GLU A 171 -25.92 -19.34 15.62
N ASN A 172 -27.04 -18.84 15.12
CA ASN A 172 -27.52 -17.49 15.44
C ASN A 172 -27.83 -17.31 16.94
N PRO A 173 -27.66 -16.10 17.50
CA PRO A 173 -27.26 -14.86 16.84
C PRO A 173 -25.73 -14.73 16.67
N ILE A 174 -25.34 -14.09 15.57
CA ILE A 174 -23.95 -13.79 15.20
C ILE A 174 -23.88 -12.32 14.82
N ASP A 175 -22.91 -11.60 15.36
CA ASP A 175 -22.67 -10.20 14.99
C ASP A 175 -21.77 -10.18 13.75
N ALA A 176 -20.51 -10.62 13.88
CA ALA A 176 -19.55 -10.72 12.79
C ALA A 176 -18.87 -12.09 12.75
N LEU A 177 -18.39 -12.47 11.56
CA LEU A 177 -17.48 -13.60 11.36
C LEU A 177 -16.20 -13.14 10.69
N PHE A 178 -15.12 -13.83 11.03
CA PHE A 178 -13.79 -13.63 10.50
C PHE A 178 -13.36 -14.86 9.69
N GLY A 179 -12.77 -14.63 8.52
CA GLY A 179 -12.04 -15.64 7.78
C GLY A 179 -10.55 -15.41 7.96
N ALA A 180 -9.91 -16.17 8.86
CA ALA A 180 -8.48 -16.08 9.13
C ALA A 180 -7.68 -16.97 8.18
N PHE A 181 -6.49 -16.52 7.78
CA PHE A 181 -5.61 -17.25 6.89
C PHE A 181 -4.15 -16.87 7.12
N THR A 182 -3.23 -17.73 6.70
CA THR A 182 -1.82 -17.39 6.55
C THR A 182 -1.49 -17.12 5.09
N TYR A 183 -0.44 -16.35 4.86
CA TYR A 183 0.03 -16.00 3.52
C TYR A 183 1.55 -16.04 3.45
N ASP A 184 2.07 -16.27 2.24
CA ASP A 184 3.50 -16.20 1.94
C ASP A 184 3.73 -15.72 0.49
N PHE A 185 4.90 -15.14 0.25
CA PHE A 185 5.32 -14.53 -1.02
C PHE A 185 4.38 -13.46 -1.61
N LEU A 186 3.62 -12.76 -0.77
CA LEU A 186 2.83 -11.59 -1.21
C LEU A 186 3.72 -10.36 -1.38
N GLU A 187 3.27 -9.43 -2.22
CA GLU A 187 3.96 -8.16 -2.43
C GLU A 187 3.03 -7.01 -2.10
N ASP A 188 3.55 -6.04 -1.33
CA ASP A 188 2.78 -4.87 -0.95
C ASP A 188 2.31 -4.10 -2.19
N GLY A 189 1.06 -3.63 -2.15
CA GLY A 189 0.39 -2.97 -3.25
C GLY A 189 -0.35 -3.91 -4.20
N VAL A 190 -0.09 -5.23 -4.18
CA VAL A 190 -0.90 -6.19 -4.93
C VAL A 190 -2.33 -6.14 -4.43
N ARG A 191 -3.31 -6.02 -5.32
CA ARG A 191 -4.71 -5.95 -4.91
C ARG A 191 -5.21 -7.33 -4.50
N TRP A 192 -5.72 -7.46 -3.29
CA TRP A 192 -6.42 -8.67 -2.86
C TRP A 192 -7.91 -8.38 -2.70
N THR A 193 -8.73 -9.41 -2.90
CA THR A 193 -10.17 -9.32 -2.76
C THR A 193 -10.68 -10.52 -1.97
N ALA A 194 -11.52 -10.29 -0.96
CA ALA A 194 -12.33 -11.32 -0.32
C ALA A 194 -13.81 -11.06 -0.59
N ILE A 195 -14.53 -12.10 -1.00
CA ILE A 195 -15.96 -12.04 -1.28
C ILE A 195 -16.65 -13.13 -0.46
N TRP A 196 -17.65 -12.73 0.31
CA TRP A 196 -18.50 -13.61 1.10
C TRP A 196 -19.83 -13.78 0.39
N TYR A 197 -20.18 -15.02 0.10
CA TYR A 197 -21.41 -15.42 -0.54
C TYR A 197 -22.35 -16.10 0.46
N PHE A 198 -23.62 -15.75 0.39
CA PHE A 198 -24.72 -16.57 0.87
C PHE A 198 -25.39 -17.21 -0.33
N GLU A 199 -25.32 -18.54 -0.44
CA GLU A 199 -25.69 -19.29 -1.65
C GLU A 199 -24.99 -18.76 -2.91
N SER A 200 -25.62 -17.83 -3.64
CA SER A 200 -25.10 -17.18 -4.85
C SER A 200 -25.09 -15.65 -4.78
N SER A 201 -25.52 -15.07 -3.64
CA SER A 201 -25.59 -13.63 -3.42
C SER A 201 -24.42 -13.15 -2.57
N ILE A 202 -23.77 -12.07 -3.00
CA ILE A 202 -22.69 -11.45 -2.22
C ILE A 202 -23.30 -10.74 -1.01
N VAL A 203 -22.85 -11.11 0.19
CA VAL A 203 -23.26 -10.47 1.46
C VAL A 203 -22.22 -9.50 1.99
N CYS A 204 -20.93 -9.77 1.75
CA CYS A 204 -19.82 -8.87 2.07
C CYS A 204 -18.75 -8.96 0.97
N SER A 205 -18.04 -7.86 0.73
CA SER A 205 -16.84 -7.87 -0.11
C SER A 205 -15.84 -6.85 0.38
N GLU A 206 -14.56 -7.19 0.30
CA GLU A 206 -13.44 -6.34 0.65
C GLU A 206 -12.43 -6.40 -0.48
N THR A 207 -11.99 -5.23 -0.96
CA THR A 207 -10.92 -5.14 -1.96
C THR A 207 -9.95 -4.04 -1.54
N LYS A 208 -8.69 -4.40 -1.32
CA LYS A 208 -7.65 -3.46 -0.87
C LYS A 208 -6.30 -3.79 -1.51
N PRO A 209 -5.40 -2.79 -1.65
CA PRO A 209 -3.99 -3.10 -1.85
C PRO A 209 -3.47 -3.83 -0.61
N TRP A 210 -2.65 -4.84 -0.83
CA TRP A 210 -1.97 -5.60 0.20
C TRP A 210 -0.98 -4.70 0.93
N ASP A 211 -0.98 -4.74 2.26
CA ASP A 211 -0.05 -4.00 3.12
C ASP A 211 0.49 -4.86 4.29
N GLY A 212 0.36 -6.18 4.17
CA GLY A 212 0.78 -7.16 5.19
C GLY A 212 2.26 -7.58 5.10
N GLY A 213 2.99 -7.14 4.07
CA GLY A 213 4.32 -7.65 3.78
C GLY A 213 4.29 -9.01 3.08
N THR A 214 5.40 -9.74 3.15
CA THR A 214 5.60 -10.95 2.33
C THR A 214 4.96 -12.19 2.90
N GLY A 215 4.88 -12.33 4.22
CA GLY A 215 4.31 -13.51 4.87
C GLY A 215 3.83 -13.22 6.28
N GLY A 216 2.82 -13.97 6.74
CA GLY A 216 2.23 -13.77 8.06
C GLY A 216 0.79 -14.26 8.18
N TYR A 217 0.04 -13.60 9.07
CA TYR A 217 -1.37 -13.88 9.37
C TYR A 217 -2.25 -12.73 8.91
N GLY A 218 -3.32 -13.05 8.20
CA GLY A 218 -4.30 -12.10 7.68
C GLY A 218 -5.72 -12.56 7.99
N TYR A 219 -6.68 -11.65 7.84
CA TYR A 219 -8.08 -11.97 8.00
C TYR A 219 -8.94 -11.10 7.09
N THR A 220 -10.13 -11.60 6.78
CA THR A 220 -11.25 -10.83 6.26
C THR A 220 -12.41 -10.89 7.26
N GLU A 221 -13.25 -9.87 7.29
CA GLU A 221 -14.35 -9.71 8.24
C GLU A 221 -15.66 -9.47 7.47
N CYS A 222 -16.76 -10.04 7.97
CA CYS A 222 -18.08 -9.82 7.40
C CYS A 222 -19.13 -9.60 8.51
N GLU A 223 -19.95 -8.57 8.29
CA GLU A 223 -21.12 -8.20 9.10
C GLU A 223 -22.26 -7.84 8.12
N PRO A 224 -23.10 -8.81 7.70
CA PRO A 224 -24.15 -8.57 6.73
C PRO A 224 -25.21 -7.58 7.27
N LEU A 225 -25.66 -6.63 6.45
CA LEU A 225 -26.65 -5.61 6.85
C LEU A 225 -28.00 -6.19 7.32
N GLN A 226 -28.38 -7.35 6.78
CA GLN A 226 -29.61 -8.06 7.17
C GLN A 226 -29.37 -9.14 8.24
N GLY A 227 -28.16 -9.14 8.82
CA GLY A 227 -27.66 -10.19 9.69
C GLY A 227 -27.44 -11.53 8.98
N TRP A 228 -27.00 -12.51 9.75
CA TRP A 228 -26.68 -13.84 9.24
C TRP A 228 -27.93 -14.71 9.07
N GLN A 229 -28.25 -15.07 7.82
CA GLN A 229 -29.37 -15.93 7.49
C GLN A 229 -28.96 -17.40 7.63
N PRO A 230 -29.87 -18.32 8.02
CA PRO A 230 -29.54 -19.75 8.05
C PRO A 230 -29.31 -20.30 6.63
N GLY A 231 -28.25 -21.07 6.44
CA GLY A 231 -27.93 -21.72 5.16
C GLY A 231 -26.43 -21.83 4.90
N GLU A 232 -26.07 -22.04 3.62
CA GLU A 232 -24.69 -22.26 3.18
C GLU A 232 -24.02 -20.97 2.73
N TYR A 233 -22.78 -20.79 3.18
CA TYR A 233 -21.94 -19.66 2.85
C TYR A 233 -20.62 -20.11 2.25
N GLU A 234 -20.04 -19.26 1.41
CA GLU A 234 -18.71 -19.46 0.83
C GLU A 234 -17.90 -18.17 0.87
N VAL A 235 -16.68 -18.25 1.37
CA VAL A 235 -15.70 -17.16 1.29
C VAL A 235 -14.73 -17.49 0.16
N GLN A 236 -14.55 -16.56 -0.76
CA GLN A 236 -13.60 -16.69 -1.86
C GLN A 236 -12.57 -15.56 -1.79
N MET A 237 -11.30 -15.91 -1.98
CA MET A 237 -10.20 -14.96 -1.99
C MET A 237 -9.46 -14.95 -3.32
N PHE A 238 -9.12 -13.75 -3.76
CA PHE A 238 -8.50 -13.47 -5.04
C PHE A 238 -7.27 -12.58 -4.86
N LEU A 239 -6.27 -12.76 -5.72
CA LEU A 239 -5.17 -11.83 -5.95
C LEU A 239 -5.29 -11.26 -7.36
N GLY A 240 -5.56 -9.96 -7.45
CA GLY A 240 -6.02 -9.33 -8.70
C GLY A 240 -7.31 -10.00 -9.18
N LYS A 241 -7.26 -10.56 -10.40
CA LYS A 241 -8.34 -11.36 -10.99
C LYS A 241 -8.22 -12.87 -10.74
N ASN A 242 -7.12 -13.33 -10.16
CA ASN A 242 -6.87 -14.76 -10.00
C ASN A 242 -7.50 -15.25 -8.70
N TRP A 243 -8.37 -16.25 -8.81
CA TRP A 243 -8.86 -16.99 -7.66
C TRP A 243 -7.71 -17.79 -7.03
N ILE A 244 -7.61 -17.76 -5.70
CA ILE A 244 -6.55 -18.47 -4.96
C ILE A 244 -7.14 -19.57 -4.07
N VAL A 245 -8.13 -19.23 -3.23
CA VAL A 245 -8.67 -20.16 -2.24
C VAL A 245 -10.13 -19.84 -1.94
N SER A 246 -10.90 -20.85 -1.55
CA SER A 246 -12.22 -20.67 -0.96
C SER A 246 -12.47 -21.61 0.22
N SER A 247 -13.43 -21.25 1.06
CA SER A 247 -13.86 -22.05 2.21
C SER A 247 -15.37 -21.94 2.39
N ARG A 248 -16.01 -23.05 2.75
CA ARG A 248 -17.46 -23.14 2.95
C ARG A 248 -17.78 -23.34 4.42
N PHE A 249 -18.88 -22.74 4.86
CA PHE A 249 -19.39 -22.90 6.20
C PHE A 249 -20.91 -22.74 6.21
N ARG A 250 -21.54 -23.18 7.29
CA ARG A 250 -22.99 -23.20 7.45
C ARG A 250 -23.42 -22.36 8.64
N ILE A 251 -24.58 -21.73 8.51
CA ILE A 251 -25.26 -21.06 9.62
C ILE A 251 -26.58 -21.76 9.89
N ASP A 252 -26.81 -22.07 11.16
CA ASP A 252 -28.02 -22.71 11.66
C ASP A 252 -28.74 -21.80 12.68
N GLY A 253 -29.97 -22.17 13.03
CA GLY A 253 -30.85 -21.40 13.93
C GLY A 253 -31.89 -20.54 13.20
N SER A 254 -32.59 -19.68 13.93
CA SER A 254 -33.56 -18.75 13.34
C SER A 254 -32.87 -17.51 12.78
N ALA A 255 -33.40 -16.94 11.69
CA ALA A 255 -32.92 -15.68 11.15
C ALA A 255 -32.99 -14.56 12.20
N PRO A 256 -32.05 -13.59 12.19
CA PRO A 256 -32.08 -12.46 13.10
C PRO A 256 -33.35 -11.65 12.89
N THR A 257 -34.03 -11.29 13.99
CA THR A 257 -35.19 -10.42 13.94
C THR A 257 -34.74 -9.04 13.43
N PRO A 258 -35.33 -8.49 12.34
CA PRO A 258 -34.95 -7.16 11.88
C PRO A 258 -35.22 -6.15 12.99
N THR A 259 -34.19 -5.41 13.40
CA THR A 259 -34.37 -4.29 14.32
C THR A 259 -35.10 -3.18 13.55
N PRO A 260 -36.30 -2.74 13.97
CA PRO A 260 -37.01 -1.68 13.26
C PRO A 260 -36.17 -0.39 13.32
N SER A 261 -35.84 0.18 12.16
CA SER A 261 -35.24 1.50 12.08
C SER A 261 -36.16 2.53 12.73
N PRO A 262 -35.68 3.37 13.66
CA PRO A 262 -36.49 4.46 14.19
C PRO A 262 -36.83 5.42 13.04
N THR A 263 -38.11 5.61 12.78
CA THR A 263 -38.61 6.64 11.87
C THR A 263 -38.33 8.00 12.51
N SER A 264 -37.44 8.80 11.91
CA SER A 264 -37.24 10.21 12.27
C SER A 264 -38.27 11.10 11.61
#